data_AF-A0A1Q5PCQ4-F1
#
_entry.id   AF-A0A1Q5PCQ4-F1
#
_cell.length_a   1.000
_cell.length_b   1.000
_cell.length_c   1.000
_cell.angle_alpha   90.00
_cell.angle_beta   90.00
_cell.angle_gamma   90.00
#
_symmetry.space_group_name_H-M   'P 1'
#
loop_
_entity.id
_entity.type
_entity.pdbx_description
1 polymer ?
#
loop_
_entity_poly.entity_id
_entity_poly.type
_entity_poly.pdbx_seq_one_letter_code
_entity_poly.pdbx_strand_id
1 'polypeptide(L)'
;MMLDRIIIVDDKASSEDYSTYSVLDLLNPEQKERVEYHSDTKYLWKAADNEDEVVLLSSFKNFSYIFIHDSFNDPLLPDGLLPVLIKELSSTSKVVLFSGSKPDSSTPLRTQVDPSIATDIFYYEVLRRQYYTNLSSFIDSFFMFGEFRIKYLYNSDIPPFKDRGYELLHDIMDKLESSTTEAVYSKSFRDLLTLYNYDDIESVSKRFEAMSLDEIIEALEDLVENS
;
A
#
# COMPACT_ATOMS: atom_id res chain seq x y z
N MET A 1 4.59 -20.35 -1.15
CA MET A 1 4.59 -18.92 -0.76
C MET A 1 3.15 -18.45 -0.77
N MET A 2 2.66 -17.83 0.30
CA MET A 2 1.41 -17.07 0.22
C MET A 2 1.68 -15.86 -0.67
N LEU A 3 0.82 -15.64 -1.67
CA LEU A 3 0.84 -14.41 -2.44
C LEU A 3 0.02 -13.41 -1.65
N ASP A 4 0.69 -12.49 -0.95
CA ASP A 4 0.00 -11.34 -0.35
C ASP A 4 -0.65 -10.51 -1.46
N ARG A 5 -1.96 -10.32 -1.32
CA ARG A 5 -2.83 -9.60 -2.25
C ARG A 5 -3.70 -8.60 -1.49
N ILE A 6 -4.37 -7.76 -2.25
CA ILE A 6 -5.47 -6.94 -1.76
C ILE A 6 -6.76 -7.36 -2.44
N ILE A 7 -7.88 -7.21 -1.74
CA ILE A 7 -9.21 -7.37 -2.33
C ILE A 7 -9.93 -6.02 -2.34
N ILE A 8 -10.66 -5.75 -3.40
CA ILE A 8 -11.41 -4.51 -3.61
C ILE A 8 -12.86 -4.85 -3.92
N VAL A 9 -13.76 -4.32 -3.12
CA VAL A 9 -15.21 -4.49 -3.24
C VAL A 9 -15.85 -3.14 -3.54
N ASP A 10 -16.30 -2.97 -4.78
CA ASP A 10 -16.90 -1.72 -5.27
C ASP A 10 -18.04 -2.04 -6.26
N ASP A 11 -19.28 -1.72 -5.86
CA ASP A 11 -20.51 -1.90 -6.65
C ASP A 11 -20.74 -0.79 -7.69
N LYS A 12 -19.89 0.24 -7.69
CA LYS A 12 -20.08 1.42 -8.54
C LYS A 12 -19.80 1.14 -10.00
N ALA A 13 -20.54 1.83 -10.87
CA ALA A 13 -20.43 1.66 -12.31
C ALA A 13 -19.10 2.20 -12.86
N SER A 14 -18.68 1.70 -14.03
CA SER A 14 -17.48 2.19 -14.72
C SER A 14 -17.60 3.65 -15.18
N SER A 15 -18.82 4.15 -15.36
CA SER A 15 -19.11 5.53 -15.78
C SER A 15 -19.04 6.56 -14.67
N GLU A 16 -18.86 6.14 -13.41
CA GLU A 16 -18.76 7.07 -12.29
C GLU A 16 -17.37 7.70 -12.19
N ASP A 17 -17.33 8.94 -11.69
CA ASP A 17 -16.07 9.60 -11.36
C ASP A 17 -15.30 8.76 -10.34
N TYR A 18 -13.98 8.64 -10.57
CA TYR A 18 -13.08 7.86 -9.71
C TYR A 18 -13.50 6.37 -9.59
N SER A 19 -14.04 5.80 -10.67
CA SER A 19 -14.41 4.39 -10.73
C SER A 19 -13.22 3.46 -10.48
N THR A 20 -13.45 2.41 -9.68
CA THR A 20 -12.47 1.34 -9.46
C THR A 20 -12.07 0.67 -10.77
N TYR A 21 -13.02 0.45 -11.71
CA TYR A 21 -12.70 -0.11 -13.03
C TYR A 21 -11.61 0.70 -13.75
N SER A 22 -11.78 2.02 -13.77
CA SER A 22 -10.87 2.91 -14.47
C SER A 22 -9.46 2.92 -13.87
N VAL A 23 -9.31 2.84 -12.54
CA VAL A 23 -7.98 2.76 -11.93
C VAL A 23 -7.34 1.38 -12.10
N LEU A 24 -8.13 0.31 -12.06
CA LEU A 24 -7.62 -1.04 -12.32
C LEU A 24 -7.07 -1.19 -13.74
N ASP A 25 -7.68 -0.54 -14.72
CA ASP A 25 -7.20 -0.56 -16.11
C ASP A 25 -5.81 0.07 -16.25
N LEU A 26 -5.48 1.08 -15.44
CA LEU A 26 -4.19 1.77 -15.42
C LEU A 26 -3.07 0.95 -14.78
N LEU A 27 -3.39 -0.10 -14.04
CA LEU A 27 -2.39 -0.96 -13.40
C LEU A 27 -1.62 -1.78 -14.45
N ASN A 28 -0.32 -1.93 -14.22
CA ASN A 28 0.52 -2.83 -15.01
C ASN A 28 0.20 -4.32 -14.68
N PRO A 29 0.68 -5.28 -15.50
CA PRO A 29 0.37 -6.69 -15.28
C PRO A 29 0.76 -7.22 -13.90
N GLU A 30 1.94 -6.88 -13.38
CA GLU A 30 2.41 -7.34 -12.07
C GLU A 30 1.56 -6.78 -10.93
N GLN A 31 1.16 -5.51 -11.03
CA GLN A 31 0.24 -4.88 -10.08
C GLN A 31 -1.14 -5.55 -10.12
N LYS A 32 -1.66 -5.88 -11.30
CA LYS A 32 -2.96 -6.56 -11.46
C LYS A 32 -2.99 -7.91 -10.77
N GLU A 33 -1.88 -8.66 -10.75
CA GLU A 33 -1.78 -9.94 -10.03
C GLU A 33 -1.96 -9.77 -8.50
N ARG A 34 -1.64 -8.59 -7.97
CA ARG A 34 -1.78 -8.25 -6.55
C ARG A 34 -3.19 -7.85 -6.14
N VAL A 35 -4.08 -7.64 -7.11
CA VAL A 35 -5.44 -7.17 -6.84
C VAL A 35 -6.46 -8.26 -7.16
N GLU A 36 -7.43 -8.41 -6.28
CA GLU A 36 -8.66 -9.14 -6.53
C GLU A 36 -9.83 -8.16 -6.48
N TYR A 37 -10.62 -8.10 -7.55
CA TYR A 37 -11.73 -7.15 -7.65
C TYR A 37 -13.06 -7.89 -7.70
N HIS A 38 -14.02 -7.43 -6.90
CA HIS A 38 -15.39 -7.91 -6.87
C HIS A 38 -16.36 -6.74 -6.96
N SER A 39 -17.33 -6.84 -7.87
CA SER A 39 -18.42 -5.89 -8.00
C SER A 39 -19.63 -6.22 -7.12
N ASP A 40 -19.63 -7.39 -6.48
CA ASP A 40 -20.67 -7.85 -5.57
C ASP A 40 -20.06 -8.70 -4.44
N THR A 41 -20.85 -9.00 -3.41
CA THR A 41 -20.41 -9.66 -2.18
C THR A 41 -20.93 -11.09 -2.02
N LYS A 42 -21.69 -11.61 -3.00
CA LYS A 42 -22.46 -12.86 -2.86
C LYS A 42 -21.62 -14.09 -2.50
N TYR A 43 -20.32 -14.05 -2.80
CA TYR A 43 -19.37 -15.11 -2.50
C TYR A 43 -18.36 -14.73 -1.39
N LEU A 44 -18.44 -13.51 -0.88
CA LEU A 44 -17.51 -12.99 0.13
C LEU A 44 -18.10 -13.13 1.53
N TRP A 45 -19.34 -12.69 1.71
CA TRP A 45 -20.04 -12.71 2.99
C TRP A 45 -21.56 -12.57 2.81
N LYS A 46 -22.31 -12.80 3.89
CA LYS A 46 -23.75 -12.56 3.97
C LYS A 46 -24.18 -12.29 5.41
N ALA A 47 -25.35 -11.68 5.60
CA ALA A 47 -26.01 -11.71 6.90
C ALA A 47 -26.37 -13.15 7.31
N ALA A 48 -26.28 -13.45 8.59
CA ALA A 48 -26.81 -14.67 9.19
C ALA A 48 -28.35 -14.64 9.22
N ASP A 49 -28.98 -15.81 9.42
CA ASP A 49 -30.44 -15.94 9.38
C ASP A 49 -31.16 -15.17 10.51
N ASN A 50 -30.43 -14.71 11.53
CA ASN A 50 -30.93 -13.88 12.63
C ASN A 50 -30.67 -12.36 12.44
N GLU A 51 -30.10 -11.94 11.31
CA GLU A 51 -29.80 -10.55 10.91
C GLU A 51 -28.87 -9.74 11.83
N ASP A 52 -28.34 -10.32 12.92
CA ASP A 52 -27.41 -9.66 13.86
C ASP A 52 -25.93 -10.04 13.65
N GLU A 53 -25.66 -11.05 12.81
CA GLU A 53 -24.32 -11.59 12.57
C GLU A 53 -23.96 -11.58 11.08
N VAL A 54 -22.65 -11.62 10.80
CA VAL A 54 -22.11 -11.73 9.44
C VAL A 54 -21.37 -13.05 9.28
N VAL A 55 -21.71 -13.80 8.24
CA VAL A 55 -21.05 -15.06 7.88
C VAL A 55 -20.09 -14.82 6.72
N LEU A 56 -18.80 -15.07 6.94
CA LEU A 56 -17.81 -15.05 5.88
C LEU A 56 -17.93 -16.31 5.01
N LEU A 57 -18.11 -16.13 3.71
CA LEU A 57 -18.25 -17.21 2.72
C LEU A 57 -16.92 -17.57 2.04
N SER A 58 -15.93 -16.68 2.16
CA SER A 58 -14.58 -16.83 1.65
C SER A 58 -13.52 -16.69 2.75
N SER A 59 -12.32 -17.22 2.51
CA SER A 59 -11.19 -17.04 3.42
C SER A 59 -10.39 -15.79 3.06
N PHE A 60 -10.19 -14.90 4.03
CA PHE A 60 -9.46 -13.66 3.83
C PHE A 60 -7.98 -13.70 4.26
N LYS A 61 -7.47 -14.87 4.67
CA LYS A 61 -6.13 -15.01 5.27
C LYS A 61 -4.96 -14.65 4.36
N ASN A 62 -5.18 -14.59 3.04
CA ASN A 62 -4.14 -14.26 2.06
C ASN A 62 -4.20 -12.79 1.60
N PHE A 63 -5.08 -11.99 2.19
CA PHE A 63 -5.21 -10.57 1.86
C PHE A 63 -4.62 -9.73 2.98
N SER A 64 -3.69 -8.84 2.66
CA SER A 64 -3.17 -7.89 3.64
C SER A 64 -4.16 -6.75 3.88
N TYR A 65 -4.91 -6.37 2.84
CA TYR A 65 -5.88 -5.29 2.85
C TYR A 65 -7.19 -5.68 2.14
N ILE A 66 -8.30 -5.22 2.69
CA ILE A 66 -9.66 -5.35 2.12
C ILE A 66 -10.23 -3.95 1.97
N PHE A 67 -10.46 -3.54 0.73
CA PHE A 67 -11.07 -2.27 0.38
C PHE A 67 -12.56 -2.46 0.18
N ILE A 68 -13.36 -1.66 0.88
CA ILE A 68 -14.83 -1.68 0.81
C ILE A 68 -15.30 -0.26 0.54
N HIS A 69 -16.10 -0.05 -0.50
CA HIS A 69 -16.71 1.25 -0.75
C HIS A 69 -17.68 1.59 0.40
N ASP A 70 -17.62 2.78 0.99
CA ASP A 70 -18.36 3.16 2.20
C ASP A 70 -19.89 3.21 1.97
N SER A 71 -20.31 3.63 0.77
CA SER A 71 -21.72 3.56 0.33
C SER A 71 -22.03 2.28 -0.45
N PHE A 72 -21.34 1.18 -0.15
CA PHE A 72 -21.66 -0.12 -0.72
C PHE A 72 -23.04 -0.52 -0.21
N ASN A 73 -24.03 -0.41 -1.09
CA ASN A 73 -25.42 -0.66 -0.74
C ASN A 73 -25.65 -2.15 -0.96
N ASP A 74 -25.19 -2.97 -0.01
CA ASP A 74 -25.37 -4.41 -0.10
C ASP A 74 -26.83 -4.75 0.25
N PRO A 75 -27.67 -5.23 -0.68
CA PRO A 75 -29.00 -5.72 -0.32
C PRO A 75 -28.94 -6.92 0.64
N LEU A 76 -27.78 -7.55 0.85
CA LEU A 76 -27.55 -8.70 1.74
C LEU A 76 -26.92 -8.35 3.10
N LEU A 77 -26.54 -7.09 3.35
CA LEU A 77 -26.13 -6.60 4.67
C LEU A 77 -26.98 -5.37 5.02
N PRO A 78 -28.00 -5.53 5.87
CA PRO A 78 -28.77 -4.41 6.40
C PRO A 78 -27.88 -3.29 6.95
N ASP A 79 -28.34 -2.05 6.79
CA ASP A 79 -27.72 -0.86 7.40
C ASP A 79 -27.49 -1.11 8.90
N GLY A 80 -26.24 -1.24 9.31
CA GLY A 80 -25.84 -1.55 10.70
C GLY A 80 -24.95 -2.78 10.88
N LEU A 81 -24.81 -3.66 9.87
CA LEU A 81 -23.89 -4.80 9.96
C LEU A 81 -22.46 -4.52 9.46
N LEU A 82 -22.20 -3.36 8.85
CA LEU A 82 -20.85 -2.96 8.44
C LEU A 82 -19.83 -3.00 9.61
N PRO A 83 -20.14 -2.51 10.82
CA PRO A 83 -19.27 -2.66 11.99
C PRO A 83 -18.97 -4.12 12.35
N VAL A 84 -19.96 -5.01 12.24
CA VAL A 84 -19.81 -6.46 12.51
C VAL A 84 -18.89 -7.08 11.45
N LEU A 85 -19.12 -6.77 10.17
CA LEU A 85 -18.26 -7.21 9.07
C LEU A 85 -16.81 -6.75 9.25
N ILE A 86 -16.59 -5.47 9.55
CA ILE A 86 -15.24 -4.91 9.77
C ILE A 86 -14.54 -5.71 10.88
N LYS A 87 -15.23 -5.96 12.00
CA LYS A 87 -14.69 -6.75 13.10
C LYS A 87 -14.29 -8.17 12.70
N GLU A 88 -15.14 -8.87 11.94
CA GLU A 88 -14.85 -10.22 11.45
C GLU A 88 -13.63 -10.23 10.51
N LEU A 89 -13.57 -9.29 9.56
CA LEU A 89 -12.49 -9.17 8.58
C LEU A 89 -11.16 -8.78 9.22
N SER A 90 -11.20 -7.91 10.23
CA SER A 90 -10.03 -7.41 10.95
C SER A 90 -9.26 -8.47 11.74
N SER A 91 -9.83 -9.66 11.91
CA SER A 91 -9.11 -10.82 12.45
C SER A 91 -7.98 -11.33 11.56
N THR A 92 -8.01 -11.01 10.26
CA THR A 92 -7.05 -11.52 9.27
C THR A 92 -6.43 -10.46 8.37
N SER A 93 -7.12 -9.34 8.16
CA SER A 93 -6.73 -8.32 7.19
C SER A 93 -6.93 -6.91 7.75
N LYS A 94 -6.25 -5.92 7.17
CA LYS A 94 -6.58 -4.51 7.44
C LYS A 94 -7.75 -4.09 6.56
N VAL A 95 -8.75 -3.43 7.13
CA VAL A 95 -9.92 -2.96 6.36
C VAL A 95 -9.74 -1.49 5.98
N VAL A 96 -10.07 -1.13 4.74
CA VAL A 96 -10.03 0.23 4.21
C VAL A 96 -11.40 0.57 3.66
N LEU A 97 -12.07 1.54 4.26
CA LEU A 97 -13.27 2.14 3.71
C LEU A 97 -12.88 3.28 2.78
N PHE A 98 -13.52 3.37 1.63
CA PHE A 98 -13.29 4.50 0.73
C PHE A 98 -14.60 5.17 0.29
N SER A 99 -14.65 6.50 0.38
CA SER A 99 -15.88 7.27 0.15
C SER A 99 -15.62 8.64 -0.46
N GLY A 100 -16.62 9.22 -1.12
CA GLY A 100 -16.55 10.56 -1.71
C GLY A 100 -17.06 11.69 -0.81
N SER A 101 -17.60 11.39 0.36
CA SER A 101 -18.37 12.32 1.20
C SER A 101 -17.58 12.99 2.33
N LYS A 102 -16.27 12.70 2.45
CA LYS A 102 -15.41 13.22 3.52
C LYS A 102 -14.47 14.35 3.00
N PRO A 103 -14.06 15.30 3.85
CA PRO A 103 -13.12 16.36 3.47
C PRO A 103 -11.70 15.82 3.21
N ASP A 104 -10.96 16.47 2.29
CA ASP A 104 -9.58 16.10 1.94
C ASP A 104 -8.64 16.11 3.17
N SER A 105 -7.95 14.99 3.41
CA SER A 105 -6.94 14.84 4.47
C SER A 105 -5.75 14.03 3.97
N SER A 106 -4.54 14.59 4.02
CA SER A 106 -3.28 13.88 3.73
C SER A 106 -2.78 13.00 4.89
N THR A 107 -3.42 13.12 6.06
CA THR A 107 -3.13 12.23 7.19
C THR A 107 -4.05 11.02 7.11
N PRO A 108 -3.53 9.79 7.25
CA PRO A 108 -4.38 8.62 7.43
C PRO A 108 -5.36 8.86 8.58
N LEU A 109 -6.66 8.86 8.28
CA LEU A 109 -7.67 8.93 9.31
C LEU A 109 -7.66 7.60 10.06
N ARG A 110 -6.89 7.58 11.15
CA ARG A 110 -6.76 6.42 12.04
C ARG A 110 -8.00 6.23 12.93
N THR A 111 -8.95 7.17 12.89
CA THR A 111 -10.22 7.14 13.62
C THR A 111 -11.05 8.39 13.30
N GLN A 112 -12.14 8.25 12.53
CA GLN A 112 -13.35 9.05 12.74
C GLN A 112 -14.44 8.05 13.09
N VAL A 113 -14.67 7.91 14.40
CA VAL A 113 -15.28 6.76 15.04
C VAL A 113 -16.75 6.63 14.66
N ASP A 114 -17.13 5.55 13.96
CA ASP A 114 -18.37 4.85 14.29
C ASP A 114 -18.17 4.19 15.67
N PRO A 115 -18.88 4.63 16.73
CA PRO A 115 -18.69 4.15 18.09
C PRO A 115 -19.06 2.67 18.29
N SER A 116 -19.66 2.04 17.30
CA SER A 116 -19.98 0.60 17.33
C SER A 116 -18.79 -0.30 17.02
N ILE A 117 -17.69 0.22 16.43
CA ILE A 117 -16.48 -0.55 16.15
C ILE A 117 -15.55 -0.52 17.36
N ALA A 118 -15.01 -1.68 17.74
CA ALA A 118 -14.09 -1.79 18.87
C ALA A 118 -12.79 -1.00 18.62
N THR A 119 -12.28 -0.33 19.67
CA THR A 119 -11.16 0.62 19.57
C THR A 119 -9.80 -0.01 19.27
N ASP A 120 -9.69 -1.32 19.44
CA ASP A 120 -8.49 -2.12 19.14
C ASP A 120 -8.44 -2.60 17.67
N ILE A 121 -9.52 -2.38 16.91
CA ILE A 121 -9.59 -2.75 15.49
C ILE A 121 -8.97 -1.65 14.62
N PHE A 122 -7.94 -2.03 13.85
CA PHE A 122 -7.33 -1.14 12.87
C PHE A 122 -8.09 -1.18 11.54
N TYR A 123 -8.86 -0.13 11.26
CA TYR A 123 -9.39 0.17 9.93
C TYR A 123 -8.93 1.57 9.48
N TYR A 124 -9.03 1.81 8.17
CA TYR A 124 -8.65 3.06 7.54
C TYR A 124 -9.82 3.63 6.75
N GLU A 125 -9.85 4.95 6.62
CA GLU A 125 -10.80 5.63 5.75
C GLU A 125 -10.06 6.53 4.78
N VAL A 126 -10.23 6.33 3.49
CA VAL A 126 -9.60 7.12 2.42
C VAL A 126 -10.67 7.78 1.57
N LEU A 127 -10.36 8.93 0.96
CA LEU A 127 -11.25 9.48 -0.05
C LEU A 127 -11.18 8.68 -1.34
N ARG A 128 -12.31 8.53 -2.01
CA ARG A 128 -12.38 7.85 -3.32
C ARG A 128 -11.41 8.47 -4.33
N ARG A 129 -11.24 9.80 -4.32
CA ARG A 129 -10.26 10.50 -5.15
C ARG A 129 -8.81 10.16 -4.81
N GLN A 130 -8.48 10.09 -3.52
CA GLN A 130 -7.14 9.73 -3.05
C GLN A 130 -6.81 8.29 -3.39
N TYR A 131 -7.73 7.37 -3.10
CA TYR A 131 -7.67 5.98 -3.53
C TYR A 131 -7.42 5.89 -5.04
N TYR A 132 -8.26 6.54 -5.85
CA TYR A 132 -8.15 6.51 -7.31
C TYR A 132 -6.81 7.03 -7.81
N THR A 133 -6.33 8.14 -7.24
CA THR A 133 -5.08 8.78 -7.69
C THR A 133 -3.86 7.95 -7.28
N ASN A 134 -3.91 7.29 -6.12
CA ASN A 134 -2.73 6.77 -5.45
C ASN A 134 -2.68 5.24 -5.35
N LEU A 135 -3.66 4.51 -5.88
CA LEU A 135 -3.71 3.04 -5.79
C LEU A 135 -2.44 2.39 -6.34
N SER A 136 -1.90 2.87 -7.47
CA SER A 136 -0.64 2.37 -8.03
C SER A 136 0.49 2.52 -7.02
N SER A 137 0.70 3.71 -6.46
CA SER A 137 1.75 3.97 -5.46
C SER A 137 1.59 3.08 -4.22
N PHE A 138 0.36 2.81 -3.79
CA PHE A 138 0.11 1.88 -2.70
C PHE A 138 0.50 0.43 -3.04
N ILE A 139 0.22 -0.04 -4.26
CA ILE A 139 0.64 -1.37 -4.71
C ILE A 139 2.17 -1.41 -4.91
N ASP A 140 2.77 -0.35 -5.46
CA ASP A 140 4.21 -0.23 -5.69
C ASP A 140 5.00 -0.29 -4.39
N SER A 141 4.42 0.15 -3.28
CA SER A 141 5.06 -0.02 -1.98
C SER A 141 5.33 -1.49 -1.64
N PHE A 142 4.46 -2.42 -2.06
CA PHE A 142 4.70 -3.84 -1.84
C PHE A 142 5.96 -4.31 -2.58
N PHE A 143 6.15 -3.89 -3.84
CA PHE A 143 7.33 -4.24 -4.61
C PHE A 143 8.61 -3.61 -4.05
N MET A 144 8.51 -2.41 -3.47
CA MET A 144 9.66 -1.68 -2.91
C MET A 144 10.05 -2.14 -1.50
N PHE A 145 9.08 -2.48 -0.65
CA PHE A 145 9.28 -2.73 0.78
C PHE A 145 8.92 -4.15 1.23
N GLY A 146 8.32 -4.96 0.35
CA GLY A 146 7.78 -6.28 0.71
C GLY A 146 6.43 -6.22 1.46
N GLU A 147 5.86 -5.02 1.62
CA GLU A 147 4.60 -4.81 2.33
C GLU A 147 3.80 -3.63 1.73
N PHE A 148 2.47 -3.72 1.83
CA PHE A 148 1.58 -2.63 1.49
C PHE A 148 1.62 -1.56 2.59
N ARG A 149 1.97 -0.31 2.25
CA ARG A 149 2.13 0.80 3.18
C ARG A 149 1.03 1.84 2.92
N ILE A 150 0.03 1.87 3.80
CA ILE A 150 -1.17 2.73 3.67
C ILE A 150 -0.85 4.22 3.47
N LYS A 151 0.30 4.72 3.95
CA LYS A 151 0.71 6.13 3.79
C LYS A 151 0.66 6.58 2.33
N TYR A 152 0.95 5.68 1.39
CA TYR A 152 0.96 5.99 -0.03
C TYR A 152 -0.43 6.20 -0.64
N LEU A 153 -1.52 5.80 0.02
CA LEU A 153 -2.86 6.19 -0.41
C LEU A 153 -3.19 7.64 -0.06
N TYR A 154 -2.60 8.19 0.99
CA TYR A 154 -2.92 9.53 1.51
C TYR A 154 -1.94 10.61 1.05
N ASN A 155 -0.69 10.24 0.79
CA ASN A 155 0.36 11.16 0.41
C ASN A 155 0.97 10.77 -0.95
N SER A 156 0.68 11.58 -1.97
CA SER A 156 1.24 11.45 -3.31
C SER A 156 2.59 12.12 -3.49
N ASP A 157 3.03 12.93 -2.53
CA ASP A 157 4.18 13.82 -2.69
C ASP A 157 5.51 13.06 -2.72
N ILE A 158 5.54 11.81 -2.25
CA ILE A 158 6.72 10.96 -2.28
C ILE A 158 6.36 9.59 -2.85
N PRO A 159 6.82 9.23 -4.06
CA PRO A 159 6.59 7.91 -4.61
C PRO A 159 7.40 6.84 -3.83
N PRO A 160 6.89 5.60 -3.71
CA PRO A 160 7.54 4.53 -2.92
C PRO A 160 9.00 4.27 -3.27
N PHE A 161 9.32 4.36 -4.56
CA PHE A 161 10.67 4.19 -5.08
C PHE A 161 11.66 5.20 -4.47
N LYS A 162 11.28 6.48 -4.40
CA LYS A 162 12.13 7.55 -3.87
C LYS A 162 12.31 7.42 -2.35
N ASP A 163 11.23 7.10 -1.64
CA ASP A 163 11.28 6.82 -0.20
C ASP A 163 12.20 5.62 0.12
N ARG A 164 12.16 4.57 -0.70
CA ARG A 164 13.08 3.43 -0.57
C ARG A 164 14.54 3.84 -0.82
N GLY A 165 14.76 4.73 -1.79
CA GLY A 165 16.07 5.32 -2.04
C GLY A 165 16.63 6.05 -0.82
N TYR A 166 15.82 6.88 -0.15
CA TYR A 166 16.23 7.57 1.08
C TYR A 166 16.50 6.61 2.25
N GLU A 167 15.68 5.57 2.44
CA GLU A 167 15.94 4.54 3.47
C GLU A 167 17.30 3.86 3.23
N LEU A 168 17.57 3.44 1.99
CA LEU A 168 18.82 2.79 1.63
C LEU A 168 20.03 3.74 1.75
N LEU A 169 19.86 5.01 1.37
CA LEU A 169 20.88 6.04 1.54
C LEU A 169 21.25 6.21 3.01
N HIS A 170 20.26 6.33 3.89
CA HIS A 170 20.49 6.44 5.33
C HIS A 170 21.27 5.24 5.88
N ASP A 171 20.88 4.01 5.52
CA ASP A 171 21.61 2.79 5.89
C ASP A 171 23.07 2.77 5.40
N ILE A 172 23.35 3.39 4.24
CA ILE A 172 24.71 3.52 3.69
C ILE A 172 25.49 4.58 4.45
N MET A 173 24.89 5.73 4.74
CA MET A 173 25.53 6.82 5.48
C MET A 173 25.97 6.38 6.87
N ASP A 174 25.11 5.65 7.59
CA ASP A 174 25.44 5.09 8.91
C ASP A 174 26.67 4.15 8.84
N LYS A 175 26.85 3.44 7.73
CA LYS A 175 28.03 2.58 7.50
C LYS A 175 29.26 3.37 7.06
N LEU A 176 29.08 4.48 6.35
CA LEU A 176 30.20 5.34 5.94
C LEU A 176 30.88 5.96 7.16
N GLU A 177 30.16 6.19 8.26
CA GLU A 177 30.75 6.62 9.54
C GLU A 177 31.78 5.62 10.09
N SER A 178 31.62 4.32 9.80
CA SER A 178 32.52 3.27 10.29
C SER A 178 33.57 2.84 9.28
N SER A 179 33.20 2.66 8.01
CA SER A 179 34.11 2.16 6.97
C SER A 179 33.55 2.36 5.56
N THR A 180 34.30 3.09 4.71
CA THR A 180 33.99 3.26 3.30
C THR A 180 33.84 1.93 2.58
N THR A 181 34.79 1.01 2.74
CA THR A 181 34.75 -0.32 2.11
C THR A 181 33.52 -1.10 2.55
N GLU A 182 33.16 -1.09 3.84
CA GLU A 182 31.97 -1.82 4.30
C GLU A 182 30.67 -1.22 3.74
N ALA A 183 30.61 0.10 3.59
CA ALA A 183 29.46 0.80 3.04
C ALA A 183 29.26 0.46 1.55
N VAL A 184 30.30 0.59 0.71
CA VAL A 184 30.18 0.42 -0.76
C VAL A 184 30.04 -1.04 -1.22
N TYR A 185 30.33 -2.02 -0.35
CA TYR A 185 30.03 -3.44 -0.57
C TYR A 185 28.86 -3.94 0.28
N SER A 186 28.13 -3.05 0.95
CA SER A 186 26.97 -3.43 1.73
C SER A 186 25.80 -3.87 0.84
N LYS A 187 24.87 -4.62 1.44
CA LYS A 187 23.61 -4.97 0.79
C LYS A 187 22.80 -3.72 0.44
N SER A 188 22.73 -2.72 1.32
CA SER A 188 21.97 -1.49 1.07
C SER A 188 22.52 -0.71 -0.12
N PHE A 189 23.84 -0.63 -0.28
CA PHE A 189 24.47 -0.03 -1.46
C PHE A 189 24.13 -0.78 -2.75
N ARG A 190 24.23 -2.12 -2.74
CA ARG A 190 23.84 -2.95 -3.88
C ARG A 190 22.35 -2.80 -4.23
N ASP A 191 21.49 -2.80 -3.22
CA ASP A 191 20.05 -2.66 -3.39
C ASP A 191 19.73 -1.26 -3.95
N LEU A 192 20.43 -0.20 -3.52
CA LEU A 192 20.29 1.15 -4.06
C LEU A 192 20.70 1.21 -5.53
N LEU A 193 21.86 0.67 -5.88
CA LEU A 193 22.31 0.63 -7.28
C LEU A 193 21.35 -0.17 -8.18
N THR A 194 20.82 -1.28 -7.68
CA THR A 194 19.81 -2.08 -8.39
C THR A 194 18.52 -1.29 -8.58
N LEU A 195 18.08 -0.56 -7.55
CA LEU A 195 16.90 0.30 -7.60
C LEU A 195 17.02 1.33 -8.73
N TYR A 196 18.19 1.94 -8.89
CA TYR A 196 18.47 2.91 -9.97
C TYR A 196 19.03 2.28 -11.26
N ASN A 197 18.78 0.98 -11.48
CA ASN A 197 19.10 0.26 -12.72
C ASN A 197 20.58 0.25 -13.12
N TYR A 198 21.50 0.18 -12.16
CA TYR A 198 22.91 -0.07 -12.45
C TYR A 198 23.17 -1.56 -12.72
N ASP A 199 23.69 -1.87 -13.91
CA ASP A 199 23.97 -3.25 -14.33
C ASP A 199 25.31 -3.80 -13.81
N ASP A 200 26.34 -2.95 -13.68
CA ASP A 200 27.70 -3.34 -13.26
C ASP A 200 28.01 -2.88 -11.83
N ILE A 201 27.33 -3.50 -10.87
CA ILE A 201 27.45 -3.16 -9.45
C ILE A 201 28.90 -3.29 -8.96
N GLU A 202 29.65 -4.29 -9.43
CA GLU A 202 31.03 -4.51 -8.97
C GLU A 202 31.97 -3.39 -9.43
N SER A 203 31.90 -2.99 -10.71
CA SER A 203 32.71 -1.88 -11.21
C SER A 203 32.32 -0.55 -10.54
N VAL A 204 31.03 -0.34 -10.27
CA VAL A 204 30.55 0.87 -9.60
C VAL A 204 31.05 0.91 -8.15
N SER A 205 30.90 -0.17 -7.38
CA SER A 205 31.43 -0.25 -6.00
C SER A 205 32.92 0.07 -5.93
N LYS A 206 33.75 -0.47 -6.84
CA LYS A 206 35.19 -0.15 -6.90
C LYS A 206 35.48 1.32 -7.18
N ARG A 207 34.65 1.95 -8.02
CA ARG A 207 34.77 3.39 -8.30
C ARG A 207 34.44 4.22 -7.08
N PHE A 208 33.37 3.89 -6.36
CA PHE A 208 32.99 4.55 -5.11
C PHE A 208 34.02 4.32 -4.00
N GLU A 209 34.62 3.13 -3.89
CA GLU A 209 35.69 2.86 -2.92
C GLU A 209 36.94 3.74 -3.11
N ALA A 210 37.19 4.18 -4.35
CA ALA A 210 38.32 5.04 -4.68
C ALA A 210 38.03 6.55 -4.51
N MET A 211 36.78 6.93 -4.23
CA MET A 211 36.36 8.32 -4.00
C MET A 211 36.63 8.75 -2.55
N SER A 212 36.74 10.06 -2.33
CA SER A 212 36.70 10.62 -0.98
C SER A 212 35.30 10.51 -0.38
N LEU A 213 35.20 10.56 0.94
CA LEU A 213 33.91 10.45 1.64
C LEU A 213 32.89 11.50 1.17
N ASP A 214 33.33 12.76 1.01
CA ASP A 214 32.47 13.86 0.57
C ASP A 214 31.94 13.62 -0.86
N GLU A 215 32.80 13.14 -1.77
CA GLU A 215 32.40 12.78 -3.14
C GLU A 215 31.40 11.61 -3.17
N ILE A 216 31.55 10.64 -2.26
CA ILE A 216 30.61 9.51 -2.15
C ILE A 216 29.24 10.02 -1.71
N ILE A 217 29.19 10.86 -0.68
CA ILE A 217 27.93 11.39 -0.14
C ILE A 217 27.23 12.22 -1.20
N GLU A 218 27.93 13.18 -1.83
CA GLU A 218 27.38 14.03 -2.88
C GLU A 218 26.81 13.19 -4.04
N ALA A 219 27.58 12.20 -4.52
CA ALA A 219 27.12 11.35 -5.63
C ALA A 219 25.90 10.48 -5.28
N LEU A 220 25.78 10.04 -4.03
CA LEU A 220 24.64 9.23 -3.57
C LEU A 220 23.39 10.08 -3.31
N GLU A 221 23.55 11.28 -2.76
CA GLU A 221 22.47 12.26 -2.61
C GLU A 221 21.93 12.67 -3.99
N ASP A 222 22.82 13.03 -4.91
CA ASP A 222 22.46 13.37 -6.29
C ASP A 222 21.70 12.23 -6.99
N LEU A 223 22.13 10.99 -6.77
CA LEU A 223 21.46 9.82 -7.34
C LEU A 223 20.01 9.72 -6.87
N VAL A 224 19.74 9.93 -5.58
CA VAL A 224 18.39 9.81 -5.00
C VAL A 224 17.52 11.04 -5.29
N GLU A 225 18.13 12.22 -5.39
CA GLU A 225 17.38 13.46 -5.61
C GLU A 225 16.98 13.68 -7.07
N ASN A 226 17.88 13.37 -8.01
CA ASN A 226 17.79 13.80 -9.41
C ASN A 226 17.40 12.70 -10.42
N SER A 227 17.18 11.47 -9.96
CA SER A 227 16.76 10.34 -10.80
C SER A 227 15.25 10.13 -10.84
#